data_AF-A0A1I8CSD6-F1
#
_entry.id   AF-A0A1I8CSD6-F1
#
_cell.length_a   1.000
_cell.length_b   1.000
_cell.length_c   1.000
_cell.angle_alpha   90.00
_cell.angle_beta   90.00
_cell.angle_gamma   90.00
#
_symmetry.space_group_name_H-M   'P 1'
#
loop_
_entity.id
_entity.type
_entity.pdbx_description
1 polymer ?
#
loop_
_entity_poly.entity_id
_entity_poly.type
_entity_poly.pdbx_seq_one_letter_code
_entity_poly.pdbx_strand_id
1 'polypeptide(L)'
;MLTRYREIAGGEYIGFNNATFLSERSTADRNFAIAYYMKEMGCFPKETTCLTEALDFYFQLCSLEATCESLSVMAATLANGGVCPITTKKCIENRPCRDVLSLMYSCGMYDYSGQFSFQVGLPAKSGVSGVMIVVVPNVMSIAMYSPPLDKLGNSCRGVAFCKELINRFNFHNYDSLAHAESTKFDPRKGLGDLERDQVVTLLFAAKIGDLNTIRRFYMQGVDLNTLDYDKRSALHLAAAEGRSELVRFLIRVAKVDYEGKDRWNRTPLDDAIMFEHETCISILKNAIENKGNLTGSFSTDRSSDSEPESISPISFSRSRAKFQMGIFNGETEEEEEE
;
A
#
# COMPACT_ATOMS: atom_id res chain seq x y z
N MET A 1 0.43 37.09 -1.31
CA MET A 1 0.39 35.75 -0.69
C MET A 1 -0.96 35.06 -0.91
N LEU A 2 -2.08 35.63 -0.45
CA LEU A 2 -3.44 35.06 -0.66
C LEU A 2 -3.73 34.62 -2.10
N THR A 3 -3.41 35.45 -3.10
CA THR A 3 -3.58 35.10 -4.52
C THR A 3 -2.86 33.80 -4.88
N ARG A 4 -1.63 33.62 -4.38
CA ARG A 4 -0.82 32.43 -4.65
C ARG A 4 -1.39 31.18 -3.96
N TYR A 5 -1.92 31.32 -2.75
CA TYR A 5 -2.62 30.22 -2.09
C TYR A 5 -3.91 29.83 -2.82
N ARG A 6 -4.66 30.80 -3.35
CA ARG A 6 -5.82 30.51 -4.20
C ARG A 6 -5.42 29.79 -5.48
N GLU A 7 -4.29 30.13 -6.10
CA GLU A 7 -3.79 29.38 -7.25
C GLU A 7 -3.45 27.92 -6.90
N ILE A 8 -2.81 27.68 -5.75
CA ILE A 8 -2.47 26.33 -5.27
C ILE A 8 -3.75 25.54 -4.92
N ALA A 9 -4.78 26.21 -4.41
CA ALA A 9 -6.09 25.64 -4.16
C ALA A 9 -6.98 25.55 -5.42
N GLY A 10 -6.47 25.94 -6.59
CA GLY A 10 -7.20 25.89 -7.86
C GLY A 10 -8.43 26.80 -7.95
N GLY A 11 -8.40 27.93 -7.25
CA GLY A 11 -9.50 28.92 -7.22
C GLY A 11 -10.49 28.74 -6.08
N GLU A 12 -10.32 27.68 -5.28
CA GLU A 12 -11.16 27.40 -4.11
C GLU A 12 -11.03 28.43 -2.97
N TYR A 13 -11.92 28.32 -2.00
CA TYR A 13 -12.00 29.25 -0.87
C TYR A 13 -10.72 29.27 -0.03
N ILE A 14 -10.09 30.45 0.02
CA ILE A 14 -9.06 30.83 0.98
C ILE A 14 -9.43 32.21 1.53
N GLY A 15 -9.74 32.23 2.82
CA GLY A 15 -10.18 33.38 3.61
C GLY A 15 -9.14 33.81 4.65
N PHE A 16 -9.57 34.72 5.52
CA PHE A 16 -8.74 35.26 6.61
C PHE A 16 -9.64 35.61 7.80
N ASN A 17 -9.28 35.09 8.98
CA ASN A 17 -10.02 35.36 10.21
C ASN A 17 -9.32 36.43 11.05
N ASN A 18 -9.84 37.66 11.01
CA ASN A 18 -9.28 38.75 11.79
C ASN A 18 -9.47 38.55 13.32
N ALA A 19 -10.52 37.86 13.75
CA ALA A 19 -10.75 37.61 15.18
C ALA A 19 -9.70 36.63 15.74
N THR A 20 -9.42 35.54 15.01
CA THR A 20 -8.33 34.61 15.36
C THR A 20 -6.99 35.32 15.36
N PHE A 21 -6.70 36.16 14.37
CA PHE A 21 -5.44 36.93 14.31
C PHE A 21 -5.25 37.81 15.55
N LEU A 22 -6.28 38.56 15.94
CA LEU A 22 -6.21 39.43 17.11
C LEU A 22 -6.06 38.62 18.40
N SER A 23 -6.72 37.46 18.50
CA SER A 23 -6.65 36.56 19.65
C SER A 23 -5.29 35.85 19.75
N GLU A 24 -4.74 35.39 18.63
CA GLU A 24 -3.41 34.78 18.58
C GLU A 24 -2.36 35.81 18.97
N ARG A 25 -2.42 37.01 18.38
CA ARG A 25 -1.46 38.09 18.66
C ARG A 25 -1.47 38.52 20.13
N SER A 26 -2.64 38.59 20.78
CA SER A 26 -2.74 39.01 22.18
C SER A 26 -2.23 37.97 23.18
N THR A 27 -2.09 36.71 22.76
CA THR A 27 -1.70 35.57 23.63
C THR A 27 -0.36 34.93 23.21
N ALA A 28 0.37 35.55 22.28
CA ALA A 28 1.55 34.96 21.64
C ALA A 28 2.88 35.13 22.40
N ASP A 29 2.88 35.11 23.74
CA ASP A 29 4.07 35.36 24.56
C ASP A 29 5.27 34.47 24.18
N ARG A 30 4.99 33.18 23.94
CA ARG A 30 6.01 32.19 23.53
C ARG A 30 6.66 32.56 22.19
N ASN A 31 5.88 33.02 21.22
CA ASN A 31 6.38 33.37 19.90
C ASN A 31 7.22 34.65 19.94
N PHE A 32 6.84 35.63 20.76
CA PHE A 32 7.67 36.81 21.02
C PHE A 32 9.03 36.41 21.61
N ALA A 33 9.05 35.56 22.65
CA ALA A 33 10.29 35.12 23.28
C ALA A 33 11.24 34.42 22.28
N ILE A 34 10.71 33.49 21.47
CA ILE A 34 11.49 32.79 20.44
C ILE A 34 12.04 33.79 19.41
N ALA A 35 11.22 34.74 18.96
CA ALA A 35 11.61 35.71 17.95
C ALA A 35 12.73 36.64 18.45
N TYR A 36 12.67 37.09 19.72
CA TYR A 36 13.76 37.88 20.30
C TYR A 36 15.05 37.08 20.41
N TYR A 37 14.97 35.80 20.83
CA TYR A 37 16.13 34.92 20.88
C TYR A 37 16.75 34.69 19.50
N MET A 38 15.92 34.43 18.48
CA MET A 38 16.35 34.30 17.08
C MET A 38 16.99 35.58 16.54
N LYS A 39 16.49 36.75 16.98
CA LYS A 39 17.05 38.05 16.59
C LYS A 39 18.45 38.24 17.16
N GLU A 40 18.66 37.92 18.42
CA GLU A 40 19.99 37.97 19.07
C GLU A 40 20.98 37.03 18.38
N MET A 41 20.54 35.82 18.02
CA MET A 41 21.36 34.83 17.32
C MET A 41 21.57 35.11 15.82
N GLY A 42 21.06 36.24 15.30
CA GLY A 42 21.22 36.62 13.90
C GLY A 42 20.54 35.69 12.90
N CYS A 43 19.44 35.03 13.29
CA CYS A 43 18.72 34.08 12.43
C CYS A 43 17.86 34.75 11.33
N PHE A 44 17.58 36.04 11.45
CA PHE A 44 16.80 36.78 10.45
C PHE A 44 17.67 37.34 9.33
N PRO A 45 17.16 37.45 8.08
CA PRO A 45 17.85 38.16 7.00
C PRO A 45 18.18 39.60 7.39
N LYS A 46 19.29 40.14 6.85
CA LYS A 46 19.80 41.48 7.18
C LYS A 46 18.81 42.60 6.84
N GLU A 47 17.89 42.33 5.92
CA GLU A 47 16.84 43.23 5.46
C GLU A 47 15.69 43.35 6.48
N THR A 48 15.64 42.48 7.49
CA THR A 48 14.58 42.49 8.50
C THR A 48 14.81 43.62 9.50
N THR A 49 14.20 44.77 9.23
CA THR A 49 14.33 45.96 10.09
C THR A 49 13.43 45.90 11.33
N CYS A 50 12.24 45.30 11.20
CA CYS A 50 11.21 45.29 12.23
C CYS A 50 10.77 43.86 12.59
N LEU A 51 11.08 43.43 13.82
CA LEU A 51 10.72 42.08 14.31
C LEU A 51 9.20 41.92 14.48
N THR A 52 8.53 42.98 14.94
CA THR A 52 7.08 42.96 15.19
C THR A 52 6.29 42.81 13.89
N GLU A 53 6.73 43.42 12.79
CA GLU A 53 6.11 43.23 11.47
C GLU A 53 6.26 41.79 10.97
N ALA A 54 7.43 41.17 11.17
CA ALA A 54 7.65 39.78 10.80
C ALA A 54 6.75 38.82 11.62
N LEU A 55 6.57 39.09 12.91
CA LEU A 55 5.66 38.34 13.78
C LEU A 55 4.18 38.57 13.44
N ASP A 56 3.78 39.81 13.19
CA ASP A 56 2.41 40.12 12.76
C ASP A 56 2.07 39.40 11.46
N PHE A 57 3.03 39.34 10.52
CA PHE A 57 2.86 38.56 9.29
C PHE A 57 2.75 37.06 9.57
N TYR A 58 3.52 36.52 10.51
CA TYR A 58 3.38 35.12 10.94
C TYR A 58 1.98 34.83 11.50
N PHE A 59 1.45 35.67 12.39
CA PHE A 59 0.08 35.50 12.92
C PHE A 59 -0.99 35.63 11.83
N GLN A 60 -0.78 36.53 10.85
CA GLN A 60 -1.69 36.64 9.71
C GLN A 60 -1.75 35.33 8.90
N LEU A 61 -0.62 34.63 8.74
CA LEU A 61 -0.57 33.35 8.03
C LEU A 61 -1.21 32.21 8.83
N CYS A 62 -1.06 32.20 10.16
CA CYS A 62 -1.71 31.22 11.04
C CYS A 62 -3.22 31.40 11.11
N SER A 63 -3.71 32.62 10.87
CA SER A 63 -5.13 32.97 10.89
C SER A 63 -5.83 32.91 9.52
N LEU A 64 -5.24 32.23 8.54
CA LEU A 64 -5.90 31.94 7.26
C LEU A 64 -7.00 30.90 7.43
N GLU A 65 -8.09 31.08 6.68
CA GLU A 65 -9.23 30.15 6.69
C GLU A 65 -9.29 29.38 5.38
N ALA A 66 -9.63 28.10 5.49
CA ALA A 66 -9.78 27.21 4.36
C ALA A 66 -10.82 26.12 4.69
N THR A 67 -11.40 25.51 3.67
CA THR A 67 -12.29 24.36 3.82
C THR A 67 -11.50 23.06 3.64
N CYS A 68 -12.08 21.91 4.01
CA CYS A 68 -11.45 20.62 3.73
C CYS A 68 -11.25 20.43 2.22
N GLU A 69 -12.20 20.88 1.40
CA GLU A 69 -12.10 20.82 -0.06
C GLU A 69 -10.91 21.63 -0.55
N SER A 70 -10.79 22.91 -0.16
CA SER A 70 -9.68 23.76 -0.63
C SER A 70 -8.32 23.25 -0.16
N LEU A 71 -8.23 22.78 1.09
CA LEU A 71 -6.99 22.17 1.62
C LEU A 71 -6.64 20.86 0.94
N SER A 72 -7.63 20.03 0.57
CA SER A 72 -7.38 18.80 -0.18
C SER A 72 -6.83 19.09 -1.57
N VAL A 73 -7.28 20.16 -2.24
CA VAL A 73 -6.69 20.58 -3.52
C VAL A 73 -5.27 21.10 -3.33
N MET A 74 -5.03 21.92 -2.30
CA MET A 74 -3.68 22.42 -2.01
C MET A 74 -2.68 21.30 -1.73
N ALA A 75 -3.07 20.33 -0.91
CA ALA A 75 -2.23 19.18 -0.59
C ALA A 75 -2.07 18.25 -1.81
N ALA A 76 -3.08 18.13 -2.68
CA ALA A 76 -2.98 17.37 -3.92
C ALA A 76 -2.06 18.05 -4.94
N THR A 77 -1.99 19.38 -4.96
CA THR A 77 -0.99 20.13 -5.74
C THR A 77 0.44 19.75 -5.32
N LEU A 78 0.69 19.52 -4.02
CA LEU A 78 1.98 18.99 -3.56
C LEU A 78 2.19 17.53 -3.98
N ALA A 79 1.15 16.70 -3.87
CA ALA A 79 1.18 15.30 -4.29
C ALA A 79 1.51 15.13 -5.78
N ASN A 80 1.08 16.10 -6.60
CA ASN A 80 1.25 16.14 -8.04
C ASN A 80 2.47 16.99 -8.47
N GLY A 81 3.50 17.07 -7.63
CA GLY A 81 4.78 17.69 -7.97
C GLY A 81 4.72 19.20 -8.24
N GLY A 82 3.72 19.90 -7.68
CA GLY A 82 3.56 21.35 -7.78
C GLY A 82 2.59 21.82 -8.88
N VAL A 83 1.97 20.89 -9.60
CA VAL A 83 0.92 21.17 -10.60
C VAL A 83 -0.45 20.97 -9.96
N CYS A 84 -1.29 22.00 -10.00
CA CYS A 84 -2.64 21.93 -9.44
C CYS A 84 -3.48 20.90 -10.21
N PRO A 85 -4.09 19.91 -9.54
CA PRO A 85 -4.78 18.81 -10.23
C PRO A 85 -6.03 19.25 -10.98
N ILE A 86 -6.73 20.28 -10.50
CA ILE A 86 -7.99 20.75 -11.12
C ILE A 86 -7.77 21.82 -12.21
N THR A 87 -6.72 22.64 -12.08
CA THR A 87 -6.44 23.70 -13.08
C THR A 87 -5.33 23.35 -14.05
N THR A 88 -4.55 22.29 -13.79
CA THR A 88 -3.35 21.88 -14.54
C THR A 88 -2.23 22.95 -14.61
N LYS A 89 -2.37 24.05 -13.86
CA LYS A 89 -1.35 25.11 -13.76
C LYS A 89 -0.21 24.67 -12.85
N LYS A 90 1.03 24.95 -13.25
CA LYS A 90 2.21 24.81 -12.40
C LYS A 90 2.26 25.95 -11.38
N CYS A 91 2.00 25.64 -10.11
CA CYS A 91 1.95 26.61 -9.01
C CYS A 91 3.27 26.66 -8.22
N ILE A 92 3.92 25.52 -8.09
CA ILE A 92 5.15 25.33 -7.31
C ILE A 92 6.14 24.51 -8.15
N GLU A 93 7.43 24.77 -7.97
CA GLU A 93 8.47 23.93 -8.55
C GLU A 93 8.54 22.57 -7.85
N ASN A 94 8.92 21.53 -8.58
CA ASN A 94 8.94 20.16 -8.04
C ASN A 94 9.89 20.01 -6.84
N ARG A 95 11.06 20.65 -6.88
CA ARG A 95 12.07 20.56 -5.81
C ARG A 95 11.54 21.04 -4.44
N PRO A 96 10.94 22.24 -4.32
CA PRO A 96 10.25 22.65 -3.10
C PRO A 96 9.16 21.67 -2.64
N CYS A 97 8.37 21.08 -3.55
CA CYS A 97 7.36 20.10 -3.16
C CYS A 97 7.99 18.87 -2.49
N ARG A 98 9.06 18.32 -3.06
CA ARG A 98 9.82 17.22 -2.47
C ARG A 98 10.37 17.58 -1.08
N ASP A 99 10.97 18.76 -0.96
CA ASP A 99 11.59 19.20 0.30
C ASP A 99 10.53 19.40 1.40
N VAL A 100 9.38 19.98 1.06
CA VAL A 100 8.23 20.14 1.97
C VAL A 100 7.64 18.79 2.39
N LEU A 101 7.40 17.86 1.44
CA LEU A 101 6.87 16.54 1.77
C LEU A 101 7.83 15.73 2.66
N SER A 102 9.13 15.89 2.45
CA SER A 102 10.14 15.26 3.31
C SER A 102 10.09 15.78 4.75
N LEU A 103 9.93 17.11 4.93
CA LEU A 103 9.79 17.71 6.25
C LEU A 103 8.43 17.41 6.90
N MET A 104 7.36 17.32 6.12
CA MET A 104 6.04 16.88 6.60
C MET A 104 6.10 15.43 7.11
N TYR A 105 6.88 14.57 6.46
CA TYR A 105 7.09 13.20 6.88
C TYR A 105 7.80 13.10 8.25
N SER A 106 8.82 13.92 8.50
CA SER A 106 9.61 13.83 9.74
C SER A 106 9.13 14.73 10.88
N CYS A 107 8.52 15.88 10.57
CA CYS A 107 8.24 16.97 11.52
C CYS A 107 6.78 17.46 11.50
N GLY A 108 5.88 16.74 10.82
CA GLY A 108 4.55 17.22 10.50
C GLY A 108 3.51 17.20 11.64
N MET A 109 3.67 16.27 12.58
CA MET A 109 2.64 15.85 13.54
C MET A 109 3.06 16.11 15.01
N TYR A 110 3.72 17.24 15.26
CA TYR A 110 4.28 17.58 16.58
C TYR A 110 5.20 16.46 17.10
N ASP A 111 5.18 16.18 18.40
CA ASP A 111 5.97 15.12 19.02
C ASP A 111 5.56 13.71 18.53
N TYR A 112 4.38 13.58 17.92
CA TYR A 112 3.92 12.32 17.31
C TYR A 112 4.54 12.04 15.94
N SER A 113 5.33 12.95 15.36
CA SER A 113 5.85 12.81 13.98
C SER A 113 6.64 11.53 13.74
N GLY A 114 7.50 11.12 14.69
CA GLY A 114 8.27 9.87 14.56
C GLY A 114 7.40 8.61 14.63
N GLN A 115 6.38 8.60 15.49
CA GLN A 115 5.46 7.46 15.59
C GLN A 115 4.50 7.41 14.39
N PHE A 116 4.06 8.57 13.90
CA PHE A 116 3.21 8.69 12.71
C PHE A 116 3.96 8.21 11.46
N SER A 117 5.21 8.62 11.27
CA SER A 117 6.02 8.21 10.13
C SER A 117 6.33 6.71 10.13
N PHE A 118 6.45 6.09 11.30
CA PHE A 118 6.64 4.65 11.43
C PHE A 118 5.35 3.83 11.24
N GLN A 119 4.22 4.28 11.81
CA GLN A 119 2.97 3.53 11.79
C GLN A 119 2.14 3.76 10.52
N VAL A 120 2.04 5.03 10.09
CA VAL A 120 1.23 5.44 8.93
C VAL A 120 2.12 5.62 7.70
N GLY A 121 3.31 6.20 7.89
CA GLY A 121 4.27 6.34 6.80
C GLY A 121 3.80 7.24 5.66
N LEU A 122 3.04 8.29 5.96
CA LEU A 122 2.63 9.30 4.98
C LEU A 122 3.08 10.70 5.42
N PRO A 123 3.48 11.59 4.49
CA PRO A 123 3.65 13.01 4.80
C PRO A 123 2.32 13.63 5.28
N ALA A 124 2.35 14.26 6.45
CA ALA A 124 1.17 14.87 7.04
C ALA A 124 1.50 16.20 7.72
N LYS A 125 0.50 17.03 7.98
CA LYS A 125 0.62 18.18 8.87
C LYS A 125 -0.67 18.35 9.66
N SER A 126 -0.55 18.44 10.99
CA SER A 126 -1.66 18.80 11.87
C SER A 126 -1.62 20.27 12.25
N GLY A 127 -2.79 20.86 12.50
CA GLY A 127 -2.96 22.18 13.07
C GLY A 127 -3.86 22.16 14.30
N VAL A 128 -3.64 23.11 15.21
CA VAL A 128 -4.37 23.26 16.48
C VAL A 128 -5.87 23.56 16.31
N SER A 129 -6.31 23.92 15.10
CA SER A 129 -7.74 24.02 14.77
C SER A 129 -8.42 22.65 14.68
N GLY A 130 -7.68 21.54 14.74
CA GLY A 130 -8.19 20.19 14.50
C GLY A 130 -8.17 19.78 13.03
N VAL A 131 -7.56 20.60 12.18
CA VAL A 131 -7.30 20.25 10.78
C VAL A 131 -6.08 19.34 10.66
N MET A 132 -6.12 18.43 9.71
CA MET A 132 -5.01 17.57 9.37
C MET A 132 -4.99 17.31 7.87
N ILE A 133 -3.87 17.58 7.23
CA ILE A 133 -3.64 17.24 5.83
C ILE A 133 -2.71 16.04 5.74
N VAL A 134 -3.00 15.13 4.83
CA VAL A 134 -2.18 13.94 4.54
C VAL A 134 -2.01 13.84 3.04
N VAL A 135 -0.77 13.61 2.60
CA VAL A 135 -0.41 13.53 1.20
C VAL A 135 0.04 12.11 0.88
N VAL A 136 -0.54 11.52 -0.17
CA VAL A 136 -0.06 10.28 -0.78
C VAL A 136 0.62 10.68 -2.11
N PRO A 137 1.95 10.82 -2.14
CA PRO A 137 2.65 11.34 -3.31
C PRO A 137 2.30 10.56 -4.58
N ASN A 138 2.07 11.29 -5.69
CA ASN A 138 1.67 10.75 -6.99
C ASN A 138 0.33 10.00 -7.03
N VAL A 139 -0.49 10.05 -5.97
CA VAL A 139 -1.80 9.38 -5.92
C VAL A 139 -2.90 10.37 -5.60
N MET A 140 -2.90 10.92 -4.38
CA MET A 140 -3.98 11.78 -3.88
C MET A 140 -3.54 12.56 -2.64
N SER A 141 -4.42 13.38 -2.11
CA SER A 141 -4.29 13.91 -0.76
C SER A 141 -5.64 13.97 -0.08
N ILE A 142 -5.63 14.04 1.25
CA ILE A 142 -6.83 14.06 2.07
C ILE A 142 -6.67 15.18 3.10
N ALA A 143 -7.66 16.05 3.20
CA ALA A 143 -7.81 16.98 4.30
C ALA A 143 -8.93 16.51 5.22
N MET A 144 -8.65 16.49 6.52
CA MET A 144 -9.57 16.08 7.57
C MET A 144 -9.73 17.22 8.55
N TYR A 145 -10.92 17.33 9.14
CA TYR A 145 -11.21 18.32 10.17
C TYR A 145 -12.00 17.67 11.29
N SER A 146 -11.44 17.72 12.49
CA SER A 146 -12.09 17.29 13.73
C SER A 146 -11.46 18.08 14.88
N PRO A 147 -12.17 19.10 15.43
CA PRO A 147 -11.67 19.99 16.47
C PRO A 147 -11.10 19.33 17.73
N PRO A 148 -11.64 18.20 18.25
CA PRO A 148 -11.07 17.53 19.41
C PRO A 148 -9.63 17.06 19.15
N LEU A 149 -8.69 17.59 19.93
CA LEU A 149 -7.27 17.26 19.88
C LEU A 149 -6.90 16.22 20.94
N ASP A 150 -5.87 15.43 20.63
CA ASP A 150 -5.20 14.57 21.60
C ASP A 150 -4.24 15.37 22.50
N LYS A 151 -3.59 14.67 23.44
CA LYS A 151 -2.63 15.29 24.36
C LYS A 151 -1.39 15.88 23.67
N LEU A 152 -1.13 15.50 22.41
CA LEU A 152 0.02 15.93 21.62
C LEU A 152 -0.35 17.05 20.62
N GLY A 153 -1.62 17.48 20.60
CA GLY A 153 -2.10 18.56 19.73
C GLY A 153 -2.54 18.11 18.34
N ASN A 154 -2.67 16.80 18.09
CA ASN A 154 -3.16 16.26 16.81
C ASN A 154 -4.66 15.95 16.88
N SER A 155 -5.34 15.98 15.74
CA SER A 155 -6.77 15.61 15.68
C SER A 155 -7.00 14.13 15.99
N CYS A 156 -7.77 13.81 17.03
CA CYS A 156 -8.03 12.43 17.48
C CYS A 156 -8.59 11.54 16.35
N ARG A 157 -9.63 12.03 15.66
CA ARG A 157 -10.29 11.29 14.57
C ARG A 157 -9.42 11.25 13.32
N GLY A 158 -8.67 12.32 13.05
CA GLY A 158 -7.74 12.35 11.93
C GLY A 158 -6.69 11.25 12.04
N VAL A 159 -6.03 11.15 13.19
CA VAL A 159 -4.99 10.13 13.42
C VAL A 159 -5.59 8.71 13.35
N ALA A 160 -6.76 8.49 13.94
CA ALA A 160 -7.45 7.20 13.87
C ALA A 160 -7.78 6.80 12.42
N PHE A 161 -8.30 7.73 11.62
CA PHE A 161 -8.58 7.51 10.20
C PHE A 161 -7.33 7.11 9.43
N CYS A 162 -6.20 7.79 9.65
CA CYS A 162 -4.94 7.46 8.97
C CYS A 162 -4.42 6.06 9.27
N LYS A 163 -4.58 5.59 10.50
CA LYS A 163 -4.19 4.22 10.87
C LYS A 163 -5.05 3.19 10.12
N GLU A 164 -6.36 3.38 10.12
CA GLU A 164 -7.27 2.50 9.38
C GLU A 164 -7.07 2.56 7.86
N LEU A 165 -6.72 3.72 7.31
CA LEU A 165 -6.39 3.89 5.91
C LEU A 165 -5.21 2.99 5.51
N ILE A 166 -4.13 2.97 6.28
CA ILE A 166 -2.94 2.17 5.98
C ILE A 166 -3.14 0.68 6.26
N ASN A 167 -3.98 0.34 7.23
CA ASN A 167 -4.35 -1.07 7.46
C ASN A 167 -5.13 -1.65 6.27
N ARG A 168 -5.95 -0.82 5.60
CA ARG A 168 -6.77 -1.26 4.47
C ARG A 168 -6.08 -1.13 3.10
N PHE A 169 -5.21 -0.12 2.93
CA PHE A 169 -4.61 0.22 1.65
C PHE A 169 -3.08 0.20 1.67
N ASN A 170 -2.46 -0.13 0.54
CA ASN A 170 -0.98 -0.17 0.39
C ASN A 170 -0.37 1.21 0.08
N PHE A 171 -0.73 2.22 0.89
CA PHE A 171 -0.25 3.59 0.72
C PHE A 171 0.94 3.97 1.60
N HIS A 172 1.33 3.12 2.55
CA HIS A 172 2.50 3.40 3.38
C HIS A 172 3.73 3.58 2.47
N ASN A 173 4.54 4.62 2.72
CA ASN A 173 5.64 4.98 1.81
C ASN A 173 6.67 3.85 1.59
N TYR A 174 6.80 2.95 2.57
CA TYR A 174 7.64 1.75 2.51
C TYR A 174 6.89 0.44 2.27
N ASP A 175 5.60 0.49 1.91
CA ASP A 175 4.86 -0.71 1.52
C ASP A 175 5.32 -1.23 0.15
N SER A 176 5.28 -2.55 -0.03
CA SER A 176 5.70 -3.16 -1.29
C SER A 176 4.57 -3.14 -2.30
N LEU A 177 4.79 -2.52 -3.46
CA LEU A 177 3.81 -2.56 -4.57
C LEU A 177 3.82 -3.88 -5.35
N ALA A 178 4.94 -4.59 -5.29
CA ALA A 178 5.16 -5.86 -5.98
C ALA A 178 4.75 -7.07 -5.13
N HIS A 179 5.02 -7.00 -3.82
CA HIS A 179 4.75 -8.06 -2.85
C HIS A 179 3.89 -7.52 -1.71
N ALA A 180 2.81 -6.83 -2.07
CA ALA A 180 1.84 -6.36 -1.08
C ALA A 180 1.32 -7.58 -0.31
N GLU A 181 1.25 -7.47 1.02
CA GLU A 181 0.54 -8.45 1.82
C GLU A 181 -0.88 -8.61 1.25
N SER A 182 -1.30 -9.86 1.03
CA SER A 182 -2.51 -10.21 0.26
C SER A 182 -3.83 -9.59 0.77
N THR A 183 -3.82 -8.97 1.94
CA THR A 183 -4.99 -8.38 2.59
C THR A 183 -5.22 -6.92 2.21
N LYS A 184 -4.18 -6.19 1.77
CA LYS A 184 -4.28 -4.75 1.47
C LYS A 184 -4.77 -4.51 0.05
N PHE A 185 -5.66 -3.53 -0.09
CA PHE A 185 -6.21 -3.15 -1.38
C PHE A 185 -5.40 -2.03 -2.03
N ASP A 186 -5.14 -2.15 -3.33
CA ASP A 186 -4.46 -1.13 -4.12
C ASP A 186 -5.40 -0.55 -5.19
N PRO A 187 -5.90 0.68 -5.01
CA PRO A 187 -6.85 1.29 -5.93
C PRO A 187 -6.20 1.75 -7.25
N ARG A 188 -4.87 1.74 -7.35
CA ARG A 188 -4.16 2.07 -8.60
C ARG A 188 -4.29 0.97 -9.64
N LYS A 189 -4.55 -0.26 -9.19
CA LYS A 189 -4.72 -1.44 -10.03
C LYS A 189 -6.22 -1.58 -10.32
N GLY A 190 -6.62 -1.61 -11.59
CA GLY A 190 -8.02 -1.81 -11.97
C GLY A 190 -8.60 -3.10 -11.36
N LEU A 191 -9.92 -3.13 -11.13
CA LEU A 191 -10.65 -4.20 -10.41
C LEU A 191 -10.53 -5.64 -11.00
N GLY A 192 -9.70 -5.87 -12.01
CA GLY A 192 -9.41 -7.21 -12.53
C GLY A 192 -8.12 -7.33 -13.34
N ASP A 193 -7.22 -6.35 -13.28
CA ASP A 193 -6.07 -6.31 -14.20
C ASP A 193 -4.86 -7.05 -13.64
N LEU A 194 -4.65 -7.07 -12.32
CA LEU A 194 -3.40 -7.61 -11.77
C LEU A 194 -3.26 -9.13 -11.94
N GLU A 195 -4.31 -9.89 -11.60
CA GLU A 195 -4.29 -11.33 -11.78
C GLU A 195 -4.21 -11.68 -13.27
N ARG A 196 -4.94 -10.95 -14.13
CA ARG A 196 -4.89 -11.17 -15.58
C ARG A 196 -3.52 -10.85 -16.16
N ASP A 197 -2.92 -9.72 -15.83
CA ASP A 197 -1.60 -9.31 -16.34
C ASP A 197 -0.51 -10.26 -15.88
N GLN A 198 -0.55 -10.70 -14.62
CA GLN A 198 0.38 -11.70 -14.09
C GLN A 198 0.22 -13.05 -14.80
N VAL A 199 -1.02 -13.51 -14.99
CA VAL A 199 -1.30 -14.76 -15.71
C VAL A 199 -0.85 -14.67 -17.17
N VAL A 200 -1.17 -13.59 -17.88
CA VAL A 200 -0.75 -13.37 -19.26
C VAL A 200 0.78 -13.34 -19.36
N THR A 201 1.46 -12.63 -18.46
CA THR A 201 2.93 -12.54 -18.45
C THR A 201 3.57 -13.91 -18.16
N LEU A 202 3.00 -14.66 -17.21
CA LEU A 202 3.45 -15.99 -16.86
C LEU A 202 3.33 -16.96 -18.05
N LEU A 203 2.17 -16.98 -18.70
CA LEU A 203 1.89 -17.84 -19.84
C LEU A 203 2.75 -17.47 -21.06
N PHE A 204 2.97 -16.18 -21.30
CA PHE A 204 3.87 -15.73 -22.36
C PHE A 204 5.31 -16.14 -22.11
N ALA A 205 5.80 -16.02 -20.85
CA ALA A 205 7.12 -16.51 -20.46
C ALA A 205 7.23 -18.03 -20.65
N ALA A 206 6.17 -18.78 -20.35
CA ALA A 206 6.13 -20.23 -20.54
C ALA A 206 6.20 -20.65 -22.02
N LYS A 207 5.52 -19.90 -22.90
CA LYS A 207 5.58 -20.09 -24.35
C LYS A 207 7.01 -19.88 -24.91
N ILE A 208 7.66 -18.78 -24.52
CA ILE A 208 9.04 -18.48 -24.93
C ILE A 208 10.03 -19.50 -24.33
N GLY A 209 9.73 -20.02 -23.14
CA GLY A 209 10.65 -20.88 -22.38
C GLY A 209 11.61 -20.10 -21.49
N ASP A 210 11.25 -18.87 -21.06
CA ASP A 210 12.06 -18.08 -20.14
C ASP A 210 11.98 -18.63 -18.71
N LEU A 211 12.87 -19.56 -18.43
CA LEU A 211 13.01 -20.21 -17.13
C LEU A 211 13.32 -19.24 -15.99
N ASN A 212 14.02 -18.13 -16.26
CA ASN A 212 14.40 -17.17 -15.22
C ASN A 212 13.18 -16.40 -14.72
N THR A 213 12.32 -15.97 -15.64
CA THR A 213 11.06 -15.30 -15.31
C THR A 213 10.13 -16.24 -14.55
N ILE A 214 10.02 -17.51 -14.96
CA ILE A 214 9.20 -18.51 -14.25
C ILE A 214 9.74 -18.82 -12.84
N ARG A 215 11.07 -18.94 -12.68
CA ARG A 215 11.71 -19.09 -11.37
C ARG A 215 11.42 -17.90 -10.46
N ARG A 216 11.46 -16.68 -11.00
CA ARG A 216 11.10 -15.47 -10.27
C ARG A 216 9.65 -15.53 -9.80
N PHE A 217 8.70 -15.88 -10.67
CA PHE A 217 7.29 -16.02 -10.28
C PHE A 217 7.08 -17.11 -9.21
N TYR A 218 7.78 -18.24 -9.31
CA TYR A 218 7.76 -19.28 -8.28
C TYR A 218 8.27 -18.77 -6.92
N MET A 219 9.38 -18.02 -6.91
CA MET A 219 9.93 -17.41 -5.70
C MET A 219 9.02 -16.33 -5.10
N GLN A 220 8.23 -15.66 -5.94
CA GLN A 220 7.23 -14.67 -5.51
C GLN A 220 5.96 -15.31 -4.94
N GLY A 221 5.84 -16.65 -4.98
CA GLY A 221 4.67 -17.38 -4.48
C GLY A 221 3.44 -17.25 -5.37
N VAL A 222 3.60 -16.89 -6.65
CA VAL A 222 2.50 -16.87 -7.62
C VAL A 222 2.05 -18.31 -7.88
N ASP A 223 0.74 -18.54 -7.91
CA ASP A 223 0.20 -19.84 -8.26
C ASP A 223 0.46 -20.13 -9.75
N LEU A 224 1.23 -21.18 -10.01
CA LEU A 224 1.60 -21.58 -11.37
C LEU A 224 0.53 -22.46 -12.04
N ASN A 225 -0.53 -22.84 -11.30
CA ASN A 225 -1.69 -23.55 -11.84
C ASN A 225 -2.75 -22.61 -12.45
N THR A 226 -2.47 -21.31 -12.52
CA THR A 226 -3.38 -20.35 -13.16
C THR A 226 -3.64 -20.71 -14.62
N LEU A 227 -4.89 -20.52 -15.03
CA LEU A 227 -5.37 -20.90 -16.35
C LEU A 227 -5.74 -19.66 -17.18
N ASP A 228 -5.50 -19.73 -18.48
CA ASP A 228 -5.94 -18.70 -19.41
C ASP A 228 -7.45 -18.77 -19.74
N TYR A 229 -7.94 -17.87 -20.61
CA TYR A 229 -9.29 -17.90 -21.18
C TYR A 229 -9.62 -19.25 -21.87
N ASP A 230 -8.61 -19.95 -22.38
CA ASP A 230 -8.73 -21.29 -22.98
C ASP A 230 -8.59 -22.45 -21.97
N LYS A 231 -8.55 -22.15 -20.67
CA LYS A 231 -8.27 -23.11 -19.60
C LYS A 231 -6.90 -23.80 -19.72
N ARG A 232 -5.95 -23.16 -20.41
CA ARG A 232 -4.58 -23.68 -20.57
C ARG A 232 -3.69 -23.18 -19.44
N SER A 233 -2.94 -24.10 -18.83
CA SER A 233 -1.91 -23.77 -17.83
C SER A 233 -0.56 -23.48 -18.49
N ALA A 234 0.40 -22.95 -17.72
CA ALA A 234 1.78 -22.76 -18.18
C ALA A 234 2.41 -24.06 -18.70
N LEU A 235 1.99 -25.22 -18.16
CA LEU A 235 2.47 -26.53 -18.60
C LEU A 235 1.97 -26.92 -19.98
N HIS A 236 0.72 -26.60 -20.34
CA HIS A 236 0.19 -26.83 -21.69
C HIS A 236 1.02 -26.08 -22.73
N LEU A 237 1.31 -24.80 -22.47
CA LEU A 237 2.09 -23.97 -23.40
C LEU A 237 3.55 -24.43 -23.49
N ALA A 238 4.17 -24.78 -22.36
CA ALA A 238 5.53 -25.31 -22.34
C ALA A 238 5.65 -26.65 -23.10
N ALA A 239 4.64 -27.52 -22.98
CA ALA A 239 4.57 -28.81 -23.65
C ALA A 239 4.33 -28.66 -25.16
N ALA A 240 3.46 -27.74 -25.57
CA ALA A 240 3.17 -27.47 -26.97
C ALA A 240 4.35 -26.85 -27.74
N GLU A 241 5.20 -26.05 -27.07
CA GLU A 241 6.38 -25.42 -27.68
C GLU A 241 7.68 -26.23 -27.47
N GLY A 242 7.61 -27.39 -26.81
CA GLY A 242 8.75 -28.30 -26.63
C GLY A 242 9.80 -27.83 -25.63
N ARG A 243 9.43 -27.03 -24.61
CA ARG A 243 10.35 -26.46 -23.61
C ARG A 243 10.69 -27.47 -22.51
N SER A 244 11.53 -28.46 -22.81
CA SER A 244 11.87 -29.58 -21.92
C SER A 244 12.38 -29.19 -20.53
N GLU A 245 13.28 -28.20 -20.42
CA GLU A 245 13.81 -27.72 -19.14
C GLU A 245 12.73 -27.02 -18.28
N LEU A 246 11.83 -26.29 -18.93
CA LEU A 246 10.71 -25.65 -18.24
C LEU A 246 9.70 -26.68 -17.74
N VAL A 247 9.35 -27.67 -18.56
CA VAL A 247 8.48 -28.80 -18.19
C VAL A 247 9.06 -29.55 -16.98
N ARG A 248 10.38 -29.82 -16.98
CA ARG A 248 11.07 -30.45 -15.86
C ARG A 248 10.96 -29.62 -14.58
N PHE A 249 11.13 -28.30 -14.68
CA PHE A 249 11.00 -27.38 -13.55
C PHE A 249 9.57 -27.36 -13.00
N LEU A 250 8.57 -27.22 -13.87
CA LEU A 250 7.15 -27.12 -13.48
C LEU A 250 6.66 -28.39 -12.78
N ILE A 251 7.10 -29.57 -13.22
CA ILE A 251 6.70 -30.85 -12.63
C ILE A 251 7.46 -31.14 -11.33
N ARG A 252 8.80 -31.04 -11.35
CA ARG A 252 9.62 -31.48 -10.21
C ARG A 252 9.61 -30.48 -9.05
N VAL A 253 9.67 -29.19 -9.36
CA VAL A 253 9.82 -28.12 -8.36
C VAL A 253 8.47 -27.53 -8.02
N ALA A 254 7.76 -27.03 -9.03
CA ALA A 254 6.49 -26.32 -8.82
C ALA A 254 5.28 -27.22 -8.55
N LYS A 255 5.39 -28.53 -8.83
CA LYS A 255 4.31 -29.51 -8.66
C LYS A 255 2.99 -29.07 -9.30
N VAL A 256 3.08 -28.50 -10.51
CA VAL A 256 1.92 -28.08 -11.30
C VAL A 256 1.11 -29.30 -11.74
N ASP A 257 -0.21 -29.17 -11.77
CA ASP A 257 -1.09 -30.23 -12.24
C ASP A 257 -0.88 -30.49 -13.74
N TYR A 258 -0.56 -31.73 -14.08
CA TYR A 258 -0.32 -32.20 -15.44
C TYR A 258 -1.47 -33.01 -16.02
N GLU A 259 -2.55 -33.25 -15.24
CA GLU A 259 -3.78 -33.90 -15.71
C GLU A 259 -4.89 -32.90 -16.04
N GLY A 260 -4.66 -31.61 -15.76
CA GLY A 260 -5.56 -30.53 -16.11
C GLY A 260 -5.86 -30.52 -17.62
N LYS A 261 -7.14 -30.34 -17.97
CA LYS A 261 -7.61 -30.34 -19.37
C LYS A 261 -7.90 -28.93 -19.86
N ASP A 262 -7.53 -28.65 -21.10
CA ASP A 262 -7.88 -27.42 -21.80
C ASP A 262 -9.35 -27.39 -22.27
N ARG A 263 -9.76 -26.29 -22.93
CA ARG A 263 -11.09 -26.14 -23.55
C ARG A 263 -11.42 -27.26 -24.56
N TRP A 264 -10.42 -27.88 -25.17
CA TRP A 264 -10.56 -28.94 -26.16
C TRP A 264 -10.44 -30.35 -25.55
N ASN A 265 -10.49 -30.46 -24.21
CA ASN A 265 -10.31 -31.70 -23.46
C ASN A 265 -8.94 -32.38 -23.62
N ARG A 266 -7.92 -31.63 -24.06
CA ARG A 266 -6.55 -32.12 -24.21
C ARG A 266 -5.76 -31.88 -22.94
N THR A 267 -4.88 -32.82 -22.64
CA THR A 267 -3.88 -32.71 -21.57
C THR A 267 -2.57 -32.12 -22.12
N PRO A 268 -1.66 -31.63 -21.26
CA PRO A 268 -0.33 -31.22 -21.69
C PRO A 268 0.45 -32.34 -22.41
N LEU A 269 0.17 -33.61 -22.09
CA LEU A 269 0.75 -34.75 -22.78
C LEU A 269 0.22 -34.88 -24.21
N ASP A 270 -1.08 -34.68 -24.41
CA ASP A 270 -1.70 -34.73 -25.75
C ASP A 270 -1.17 -33.60 -26.64
N ASP A 271 -0.96 -32.40 -26.06
CA ASP A 271 -0.34 -31.28 -26.77
C ASP A 271 1.12 -31.61 -27.16
N ALA A 272 1.91 -32.20 -26.26
CA ALA A 272 3.28 -32.63 -26.59
C ALA A 272 3.34 -33.71 -27.69
N ILE A 273 2.35 -34.63 -27.72
CA ILE A 273 2.23 -35.66 -28.75
C ILE A 273 1.85 -35.04 -30.10
N MET A 274 0.90 -34.10 -30.11
CA MET A 274 0.43 -33.43 -31.33
C MET A 274 1.54 -32.67 -32.05
N PHE A 275 2.45 -32.04 -31.31
CA PHE A 275 3.60 -31.30 -31.86
C PHE A 275 4.89 -32.15 -31.93
N GLU A 276 4.81 -33.46 -31.68
CA GLU A 276 5.91 -34.43 -31.81
C GLU A 276 7.16 -34.13 -30.96
N HIS A 277 6.97 -33.63 -29.73
CA HIS A 277 8.07 -33.28 -28.82
C HIS A 277 8.50 -34.44 -27.91
N GLU A 278 9.29 -35.39 -28.44
CA GLU A 278 9.73 -36.63 -27.77
C GLU A 278 10.32 -36.43 -26.36
N THR A 279 11.16 -35.40 -26.17
CA THR A 279 11.79 -35.11 -24.88
C THR A 279 10.76 -34.67 -23.83
N CYS A 280 9.73 -33.92 -24.20
CA CYS A 280 8.66 -33.51 -23.28
C CYS A 280 7.72 -34.68 -22.98
N ILE A 281 7.41 -35.51 -23.99
CA ILE A 281 6.59 -36.72 -23.86
C ILE A 281 7.21 -37.68 -22.84
N SER A 282 8.51 -37.95 -22.95
CA SER A 282 9.20 -38.84 -22.01
C SER A 282 9.17 -38.29 -20.57
N ILE A 283 9.38 -36.99 -20.37
CA ILE A 283 9.31 -36.37 -19.03
C ILE A 283 7.90 -36.46 -18.44
N LEU A 284 6.86 -36.18 -19.24
CA LEU A 284 5.46 -36.22 -18.80
C LEU A 284 4.99 -37.64 -18.50
N LYS A 285 5.31 -38.62 -19.36
CA LYS A 285 5.00 -40.05 -19.12
C LYS A 285 5.66 -40.57 -17.85
N ASN A 286 6.96 -40.27 -17.66
CA ASN A 286 7.67 -40.61 -16.43
C ASN A 286 7.01 -39.97 -15.19
N ALA A 287 6.50 -38.74 -15.30
CA ALA A 287 5.82 -38.08 -14.18
C ALA A 287 4.49 -38.75 -13.81
N ILE A 288 3.73 -39.22 -14.82
CA ILE A 288 2.47 -39.95 -14.64
C ILE A 288 2.72 -41.32 -14.01
N GLU A 289 3.68 -42.09 -14.53
CA GLU A 289 4.04 -43.43 -14.01
C GLU A 289 4.53 -43.36 -12.55
N ASN A 290 5.31 -42.34 -12.20
CA ASN A 290 5.79 -42.14 -10.83
C ASN A 290 4.67 -41.79 -9.83
N LYS A 291 3.58 -41.15 -10.26
CA LYS A 291 2.41 -40.88 -9.39
C LYS A 291 1.62 -42.17 -9.11
N GLY A 292 1.53 -43.08 -10.10
CA GLY A 292 0.92 -44.40 -9.93
C GLY A 292 1.65 -45.31 -8.94
N ASN A 293 2.97 -45.19 -8.83
CA ASN A 293 3.76 -45.97 -7.86
C ASN A 293 3.65 -45.46 -6.41
N LEU A 294 3.29 -44.19 -6.21
CA LEU A 294 3.03 -43.62 -4.88
C LEU A 294 1.64 -43.96 -4.33
N THR A 295 0.66 -44.28 -5.19
CA THR A 295 -0.69 -44.71 -4.78
C THR A 295 -0.83 -46.23 -4.66
N GLY A 296 0.16 -47.01 -5.12
CA GLY A 296 0.14 -48.48 -5.17
C GLY A 296 0.80 -49.23 -4.00
N SER A 297 1.19 -48.57 -2.91
CA SER A 297 1.87 -49.23 -1.77
C SER A 297 1.28 -48.84 -0.40
N PHE A 298 -0.04 -48.88 -0.27
CA PHE A 298 -0.71 -49.01 1.04
C PHE A 298 -1.62 -50.25 1.03
N SER A 299 -1.00 -51.42 1.09
CA SER A 299 -1.65 -52.66 1.53
C SER A 299 -1.02 -53.07 2.86
N THR A 300 -1.89 -53.13 3.86
CA THR A 300 -1.71 -53.57 5.24
C THR A 300 -0.68 -54.68 5.45
N ASP A 301 0.26 -54.45 6.37
CA ASP A 301 0.69 -55.49 7.30
C ASP A 301 1.11 -54.89 8.64
N ARG A 302 0.49 -55.42 9.71
CA ARG A 302 0.82 -55.16 11.11
C ARG A 302 1.90 -56.15 11.54
N SER A 303 3.05 -55.67 12.03
CA SER A 303 3.73 -56.22 13.23
C SER A 303 5.07 -55.54 13.54
N SER A 304 5.16 -55.06 14.79
CA SER A 304 6.31 -54.94 15.72
C SER A 304 7.61 -54.19 15.34
N ASP A 305 7.81 -53.10 16.09
CA ASP A 305 9.01 -52.64 16.81
C ASP A 305 10.32 -52.31 16.04
N SER A 306 10.64 -51.02 15.94
CA SER A 306 11.61 -50.31 16.83
C SER A 306 12.04 -48.98 16.21
N GLU A 307 11.92 -47.89 16.98
CA GLU A 307 12.29 -46.52 16.59
C GLU A 307 13.82 -46.36 16.47
N PRO A 308 14.27 -45.37 15.68
CA PRO A 308 15.18 -44.41 16.29
C PRO A 308 14.78 -42.94 16.07
N GLU A 309 15.16 -42.14 17.05
CA GLU A 309 14.75 -40.77 17.33
C GLU A 309 15.22 -39.69 16.34
N SER A 310 14.35 -38.69 16.20
CA SER A 310 14.63 -37.25 15.99
C SER A 310 15.09 -36.74 14.61
N ILE A 311 14.24 -35.90 14.00
CA ILE A 311 14.38 -34.43 13.94
C ILE A 311 13.08 -33.87 13.35
N SER A 312 12.38 -33.01 14.08
CA SER A 312 11.09 -32.42 13.71
C SER A 312 11.23 -31.23 12.76
N PRO A 313 10.52 -31.17 11.62
CA PRO A 313 10.19 -29.91 10.96
C PRO A 313 8.91 -29.33 11.58
N ILE A 314 9.01 -28.06 11.95
CA ILE A 314 7.98 -27.19 12.53
C ILE A 314 6.66 -27.29 11.75
N SER A 315 5.59 -27.73 12.42
CA SER A 315 4.22 -27.70 11.89
C SER A 315 3.59 -26.32 12.07
N PHE A 316 3.33 -25.60 10.97
CA PHE A 316 2.40 -24.47 11.00
C PHE A 316 0.96 -25.01 10.88
N SER A 317 0.25 -25.09 11.99
CA SER A 317 -1.19 -25.34 12.00
C SER A 317 -1.94 -24.09 11.55
N ARG A 318 -2.49 -24.08 10.33
CA ARG A 318 -3.54 -23.13 9.95
C ARG A 318 -4.86 -23.56 10.61
N SER A 319 -5.10 -23.10 11.83
CA SER A 319 -6.43 -23.13 12.43
C SER A 319 -7.32 -22.12 11.71
N ARG A 320 -8.24 -22.61 10.86
CA ARG A 320 -9.38 -21.87 10.35
C ARG A 320 -10.23 -21.42 11.54
N ALA A 321 -10.17 -20.15 11.92
CA ALA A 321 -11.16 -19.57 12.81
C ALA A 321 -12.49 -19.51 12.06
N LYS A 322 -13.45 -20.37 12.47
CA LYS A 322 -14.86 -20.22 12.12
C LYS A 322 -15.41 -19.11 13.03
N PHE A 323 -15.64 -17.92 12.48
CA PHE A 323 -16.47 -16.92 13.15
C PHE A 323 -17.92 -17.10 12.70
N GLN A 324 -18.77 -17.41 13.67
CA GLN A 324 -20.21 -17.54 13.54
C GLN A 324 -20.82 -16.16 13.81
N MET A 325 -21.51 -15.59 12.82
CA MET A 325 -22.30 -14.37 12.99
C MET A 325 -23.47 -14.67 13.94
N GLY A 326 -23.39 -14.15 15.16
CA GLY A 326 -24.51 -14.06 16.09
C GLY A 326 -25.10 -12.66 16.04
N ILE A 327 -26.28 -12.55 15.43
CA ILE A 327 -27.16 -11.39 15.57
C ILE A 327 -27.72 -11.44 17.00
N PHE A 328 -27.45 -10.43 17.82
CA PHE A 328 -28.17 -10.22 19.07
C PHE A 328 -28.88 -8.87 19.01
N ASN A 329 -30.21 -8.96 18.98
CA ASN A 329 -31.14 -7.87 19.23
C ASN A 329 -31.03 -7.45 20.71
N GLY A 330 -31.27 -6.16 20.95
CA GLY A 330 -30.96 -5.49 22.20
C GLY A 330 -31.83 -5.84 23.39
N GLU A 331 -31.43 -5.30 24.53
CA GLU A 331 -32.32 -4.75 25.55
C GLU A 331 -31.52 -3.81 26.44
N THR A 332 -32.19 -2.72 26.80
CA THR A 332 -31.79 -1.64 27.70
C THR A 332 -31.92 -2.11 29.14
N GLU A 333 -30.89 -1.95 29.96
CA GLU A 333 -31.01 -1.99 31.42
C GLU A 333 -30.41 -0.71 32.00
N GLU A 334 -31.31 0.07 32.61
CA GLU A 334 -31.05 1.10 33.60
C GLU A 334 -30.55 0.42 34.88
N GLU A 335 -29.43 0.88 35.45
CA GLU A 335 -29.16 0.71 36.88
C GLU A 335 -28.66 2.04 37.45
N GLU A 336 -29.56 2.65 38.22
CA GLU A 336 -29.27 3.53 39.34
C GLU A 336 -28.49 2.73 40.41
N GLU A 337 -27.52 3.34 41.09
CA GLU A 337 -27.43 3.31 42.57
C GLU A 337 -26.29 4.21 43.09
N GLU A 338 -26.72 5.12 43.99
CA GLU A 338 -26.08 5.83 45.12
C GLU A 338 -24.74 6.58 45.00
#